data_AF-C5LU51-F1
#
_entry.id   AF-C5LU51-F1
#
_cell.length_a   1.000
_cell.length_b   1.000
_cell.length_c   1.000
_cell.angle_alpha   90.00
_cell.angle_beta   90.00
_cell.angle_gamma   90.00
#
_symmetry.space_group_name_H-M   'P 1'
#
loop_
_entity.id
_entity.type
_entity.pdbx_description
1 polymer ?
#
loop_
_entity_poly.entity_id
_entity_poly.type
_entity_poly.pdbx_seq_one_letter_code
_entity_poly.pdbx_strand_id
1 'polypeptide(L)' 'MVTADARTEDLATLADMVVKGVVKVPIQEILPFNEEGCRKAFDLQKSRRVRGKVVIDLNKS' A
#
# COMPACT_ATOMS: atom_id res chain seq x y z
N MET A 1 -2.86 -19.26 -12.85
CA MET A 1 -2.23 -18.50 -11.75
C MET A 1 -0.83 -18.17 -12.22
N VAL A 2 -0.50 -16.90 -12.46
CA VAL A 2 0.87 -16.53 -12.85
C VAL A 2 1.70 -16.54 -11.57
N THR A 3 2.40 -17.64 -11.32
CA THR A 3 3.42 -17.72 -10.28
C THR A 3 4.73 -17.26 -10.91
N ALA A 4 4.89 -15.96 -11.08
CA ALA A 4 6.21 -15.42 -11.36
C ALA A 4 7.03 -15.59 -10.07
N ASP A 5 8.16 -16.29 -10.17
CA ASP A 5 9.16 -16.32 -9.09
C ASP A 5 9.66 -14.88 -8.93
N ALA A 6 9.08 -14.16 -7.97
CA ALA A 6 9.42 -12.77 -7.70
C ALA A 6 10.88 -12.72 -7.22
N ARG A 7 11.75 -12.16 -8.06
CA ARG A 7 13.16 -11.99 -7.73
C ARG A 7 13.38 -10.64 -7.06
N THR A 8 14.45 -10.53 -6.28
CA THR A 8 14.82 -9.28 -5.62
C THR A 8 15.01 -8.14 -6.62
N GLU A 9 15.51 -8.42 -7.84
CA GLU A 9 15.71 -7.41 -8.88
C GLU A 9 14.38 -6.83 -9.41
N ASP A 10 13.28 -7.58 -9.30
CA ASP A 10 11.96 -7.13 -9.74
C ASP A 10 11.45 -5.97 -8.88
N LEU A 11 11.81 -5.94 -7.58
CA LEU A 11 11.46 -4.83 -6.68
C LEU A 11 12.15 -3.53 -7.08
N ALA A 12 13.44 -3.60 -7.45
CA ALA A 12 14.18 -2.43 -7.92
C ALA A 12 13.58 -1.86 -9.22
N THR A 13 13.19 -2.76 -10.13
CA THR A 13 12.52 -2.40 -11.38
C THR A 13 11.16 -1.74 -11.11
N LEU A 14 10.34 -2.31 -10.23
CA LEU A 14 9.06 -1.73 -9.84
C LEU A 14 9.22 -0.35 -9.17
N ALA A 15 10.23 -0.18 -8.33
CA ALA A 15 10.53 1.11 -7.70
C ALA A 15 10.88 2.18 -8.75
N ASP A 16 11.73 1.84 -9.72
CA ASP A 16 12.09 2.75 -10.83
C ASP A 16 10.87 3.11 -11.70
N MET A 17 9.97 2.15 -11.98
CA MET A 17 8.72 2.42 -12.69
C MET A 17 7.79 3.38 -11.95
N VAL A 18 7.76 3.32 -10.60
CA VAL A 18 7.00 4.27 -9.77
C VAL A 18 7.63 5.67 -9.83
N VAL A 19 8.96 5.78 -9.73
CA VAL A 19 9.68 7.06 -9.83
C VAL A 19 9.48 7.70 -11.22
N LYS A 20 9.50 6.90 -12.28
CA LYS A 20 9.24 7.33 -13.66
C LYS A 20 7.76 7.64 -13.93
N GLY A 21 6.86 7.40 -12.97
CA GLY A 21 5.42 7.65 -13.09
C GLY A 21 4.67 6.68 -14.00
N VAL A 22 5.32 5.60 -14.44
CA VAL A 22 4.71 4.53 -15.26
C VAL A 22 3.71 3.73 -14.43
N VAL A 23 4.02 3.53 -13.15
CA VAL A 23 3.13 2.87 -12.18
C VAL A 23 2.72 3.88 -11.12
N LYS A 24 1.41 3.99 -10.87
CA LYS A 24 0.86 4.80 -9.78
C LYS A 24 0.16 3.90 -8.78
N VAL A 25 0.53 4.01 -7.51
CA VAL A 25 -0.15 3.33 -6.41
C VAL A 25 -1.17 4.31 -5.82
N PRO A 26 -2.48 4.13 -6.05
CA PRO A 26 -3.49 4.98 -5.43
C PRO A 26 -3.51 4.72 -3.93
N ILE A 27 -3.11 5.72 -3.15
CA ILE A 27 -3.23 5.73 -1.68
C ILE A 27 -4.50 6.50 -1.35
N GLN A 28 -5.45 5.84 -0.71
CA GLN A 28 -6.69 6.50 -0.29
C GLN A 28 -6.52 7.20 1.04
N GLU A 29 -5.83 6.56 1.98
CA GLU A 29 -5.69 7.07 3.34
C GLU A 29 -4.39 6.60 3.99
N ILE A 30 -3.78 7.49 4.76
CA ILE A 30 -2.59 7.21 5.58
C ILE A 30 -3.00 7.42 7.04
N LEU A 31 -2.93 6.37 7.85
CA LEU A 31 -3.34 6.34 9.25
C LEU A 31 -2.10 6.20 10.16
N PRO A 32 -2.14 6.76 11.39
CA PRO A 32 -1.07 6.58 12.36
C PRO A 32 -0.99 5.14 12.85
N PHE A 33 0.21 4.69 13.24
CA PHE A 33 0.39 3.40 13.90
C PHE A 33 0.00 3.46 15.38
N ASN A 34 -1.31 3.50 15.63
CA ASN A 34 -1.92 3.37 16.95
C ASN A 34 -3.17 2.46 16.86
N GLU A 35 -3.78 2.14 18.00
CA GLU A 35 -4.91 1.20 18.04
C GLU A 35 -6.09 1.67 17.17
N GLU A 36 -6.43 2.96 17.22
CA GLU A 36 -7.54 3.53 16.46
C GLU A 36 -7.26 3.49 14.95
N GLY A 37 -6.04 3.87 14.54
CA GLY A 37 -5.59 3.83 13.15
C GLY A 37 -5.62 2.41 12.58
N CYS A 38 -5.10 1.43 13.33
CA CYS A 38 -5.15 0.02 12.94
C CYS A 38 -6.58 -0.51 12.82
N ARG A 39 -7.46 -0.17 13.78
CA ARG A 39 -8.88 -0.57 13.77
C ARG A 39 -9.60 0.00 12.55
N LYS A 40 -9.44 1.30 12.30
CA LYS A 40 -10.02 1.97 11.13
C LYS A 40 -9.50 1.39 9.81
N ALA A 41 -8.21 1.11 9.72
CA ALA A 41 -7.62 0.48 8.54
C ALA A 41 -8.26 -0.88 8.25
N PHE A 42 -8.46 -1.70 9.29
CA PHE A 42 -9.10 -3.00 9.17
C PHE A 42 -10.57 -2.91 8.75
N ASP A 43 -11.34 -1.99 9.34
CA ASP A 43 -12.74 -1.77 8.96
C ASP A 43 -12.88 -1.29 7.51
N LEU A 44 -12.00 -0.38 7.08
CA LEU A 44 -11.93 0.10 5.70
C LEU A 44 -11.60 -1.04 4.73
N GLN A 45 -10.61 -1.88 5.05
CA GLN A 45 -10.28 -3.07 4.26
C GLN A 45 -11.47 -4.02 4.15
N LYS A 46 -12.14 -4.32 5.26
CA LYS A 46 -13.30 -5.23 5.32
C LYS A 46 -14.49 -4.69 4.54
N SER A 47 -14.69 -3.38 4.53
CA SER A 47 -15.80 -2.73 3.83
C SER A 47 -15.78 -2.93 2.31
N ARG A 48 -14.61 -3.24 1.73
CA ARG A 48 -14.37 -3.30 0.27
C ARG A 48 -14.72 -2.01 -0.48
N ARG A 49 -14.84 -0.88 0.22
CA ARG A 49 -15.13 0.45 -0.37
C ARG A 49 -13.87 1.24 -0.70
N VAL A 50 -12.70 0.75 -0.27
CA VAL A 50 -11.43 1.43 -0.51
C VAL A 50 -11.05 1.31 -1.99
N ARG A 51 -10.79 2.45 -2.63
CA ARG A 51 -10.21 2.56 -3.97
C ARG A 51 -8.72 2.81 -3.84
N GLY A 52 -7.95 1.72 -3.77
CA GLY A 52 -6.50 1.75 -3.64
C GLY A 52 -5.99 1.10 -2.36
N LYS A 53 -4.99 1.71 -1.73
CA LYS A 53 -4.35 1.22 -0.52
C LYS A 53 -4.60 2.14 0.67
N VAL A 54 -4.81 1.53 1.83
CA VAL A 54 -4.69 2.19 3.14
C VAL A 54 -3.28 1.90 3.64
N VAL A 55 -2.57 2.93 4.07
CA VAL A 55 -1.20 2.83 4.58
C VAL A 55 -1.23 3.15 6.07
N ILE A 56 -0.52 2.35 6.87
CA ILE A 56 -0.27 2.67 8.26
C ILE A 56 1.16 3.18 8.35
N ASP A 57 1.31 4.43 8.76
CA ASP A 57 2.59 5.11 8.87
C ASP A 57 3.05 5.15 10.33
N LEU A 58 4.23 4.60 10.57
CA LEU A 58 4.88 4.53 11.88
C LEU A 58 5.33 5.90 12.39
N ASN A 59 5.54 6.87 11.48
CA ASN A 59 6.03 8.20 11.80
C ASN A 59 4.91 9.23 11.95
N LYS A 60 3.67 8.84 11.65
CA LYS A 60 2.52 9.73 11.74
C LYS A 60 1.98 9.68 13.16
N SER A 61 2.13 10.80 13.89
CA SER A 61 1.65 11.01 15.26
C SER A 61 0.17 11.39 15.30
#